data_AF-A0A1W9L056-F1
#
_entry.id   AF-A0A1W9L056-F1
#
_cell.length_a   1.000
_cell.length_b   1.000
_cell.length_c   1.000
_cell.angle_alpha   90.00
_cell.angle_beta   90.00
_cell.angle_gamma   90.00
#
_symmetry.space_group_name_H-M   'P 1'
#
loop_
_entity.id
_entity.type
_entity.pdbx_description
1 polymer ?
#
loop_
_entity_poly.entity_id
_entity_poly.type
_entity_poly.pdbx_seq_one_letter_code
_entity_poly.pdbx_strand_id
1 'polypeptide(L)'
;ILGLLDDSPECRAFKQQLADLSLIYGKRGERGTLVTKTVNPAPLLETLQYYFRQPADFLEKQIHLWETERNERLQSVRKTLQDYPQDVVEKFERHLKMTENANQLRELNNEWLDVPIMNYFRRLVQEFARRLTESKVLEKTIDVYHLTADELQEATAMLPEVMEVRQRVHERQVEEEKFANVTPPAFMGAYPVDAVYTLDPLTLSYLNTEAPNPVDVPGGLGAVPASPGKVIGRAKVLRCTTAIN
;
A
#
# COMPACT_ATOMS: atom_id res chain seq x y z
N ILE A 1 3.97 -16.96 -19.74
CA ILE A 1 2.50 -16.77 -19.60
C ILE A 1 2.00 -15.72 -20.59
N LEU A 2 2.42 -14.44 -20.53
CA LEU A 2 1.92 -13.41 -21.47
C LEU A 2 2.32 -13.63 -22.95
N GLY A 3 3.41 -14.34 -23.23
CA GLY A 3 3.79 -14.74 -24.60
C GLY A 3 2.92 -15.84 -25.21
N LEU A 4 2.10 -16.53 -24.40
CA LEU A 4 1.12 -17.51 -24.89
C LEU A 4 -0.19 -16.85 -25.34
N LEU A 5 -0.31 -15.52 -25.17
CA LEU A 5 -1.48 -14.75 -25.57
C LEU A 5 -1.31 -14.08 -26.95
N ASP A 6 -0.26 -14.44 -27.70
CA ASP A 6 0.00 -13.85 -29.02
C ASP A 6 -0.71 -14.61 -30.17
N ASP A 7 -1.24 -15.80 -29.87
CA ASP A 7 -1.69 -16.80 -30.86
C ASP A 7 -3.03 -16.47 -31.53
N SER A 8 -3.89 -15.64 -30.93
CA SER A 8 -5.20 -15.27 -31.49
C SER A 8 -5.47 -13.76 -31.46
N PRO A 9 -6.30 -13.23 -32.39
CA PRO A 9 -6.75 -11.83 -32.34
C PRO A 9 -7.38 -11.44 -31.00
N GLU A 10 -8.16 -12.33 -30.40
CA GLU A 10 -8.83 -12.14 -29.10
C GLU A 10 -7.80 -12.07 -27.97
N CYS A 11 -6.79 -12.94 -27.99
CA CYS A 11 -5.73 -12.93 -26.99
C CYS A 11 -4.88 -11.65 -27.06
N ARG A 12 -4.61 -11.15 -28.27
CA ARG A 12 -3.93 -9.86 -28.47
C ARG A 12 -4.76 -8.68 -27.99
N ALA A 13 -6.08 -8.69 -28.26
CA ALA A 13 -6.98 -7.66 -27.76
C ALA A 13 -7.03 -7.64 -26.22
N PHE A 14 -7.12 -8.81 -25.59
CA PHE A 14 -7.04 -8.93 -24.13
C PHE A 14 -5.69 -8.44 -23.58
N LYS A 15 -4.58 -8.80 -24.23
CA LYS A 15 -3.23 -8.34 -23.84
C LYS A 15 -3.12 -6.81 -23.92
N GLN A 16 -3.73 -6.18 -24.92
CA GLN A 16 -3.80 -4.73 -25.01
C GLN A 16 -4.62 -4.12 -23.86
N GLN A 17 -5.79 -4.68 -23.54
CA GLN A 17 -6.58 -4.21 -22.40
C GLN A 17 -5.82 -4.32 -21.07
N LEU A 18 -5.07 -5.40 -20.87
CA LEU A 18 -4.20 -5.54 -19.70
C LEU A 18 -3.07 -4.50 -19.68
N ALA A 19 -2.50 -4.17 -20.83
CA ALA A 19 -1.49 -3.13 -20.93
C ALA A 19 -2.09 -1.75 -20.59
N ASP A 20 -3.27 -1.44 -21.10
CA ASP A 20 -4.01 -0.19 -20.82
C ASP A 20 -4.37 -0.08 -19.33
N LEU A 21 -4.84 -1.18 -18.71
CA LEU A 21 -5.07 -1.23 -17.26
C LEU A 21 -3.77 -1.04 -16.47
N SER A 22 -2.66 -1.61 -16.94
CA SER A 22 -1.35 -1.48 -16.29
C SER A 22 -0.79 -0.06 -16.38
N LEU A 23 -1.13 0.70 -17.42
CA LEU A 23 -0.78 2.13 -17.52
C LEU A 23 -1.42 2.97 -16.40
N ILE A 24 -2.62 2.58 -15.96
CA ILE A 24 -3.36 3.26 -14.90
C ILE A 24 -2.96 2.69 -13.53
N TYR A 25 -3.15 1.38 -13.34
CA TYR A 25 -3.03 0.72 -12.04
C TYR A 25 -1.69 0.03 -11.79
N GLY A 26 -0.90 -0.25 -12.83
CA GLY A 26 0.42 -0.87 -12.71
C GLY A 26 1.49 0.04 -12.09
N LYS A 27 1.14 1.30 -11.80
CA LYS A 27 1.97 2.22 -11.01
C LYS A 27 2.05 1.83 -9.53
N ARG A 28 1.10 1.01 -9.04
CA ARG A 28 1.03 0.52 -7.66
C ARG A 28 2.21 -0.43 -7.37
N GLY A 29 3.00 -0.10 -6.35
CA GLY A 29 4.08 -0.95 -5.84
C GLY A 29 3.70 -1.59 -4.50
N GLU A 30 4.43 -2.63 -4.10
CA GLU A 30 4.08 -3.46 -2.95
C GLU A 30 4.13 -2.73 -1.59
N ARG A 31 4.96 -1.68 -1.45
CA ARG A 31 5.23 -1.06 -0.13
C ARG A 31 5.42 0.45 -0.12
N GLY A 32 5.04 1.16 -1.17
CA GLY A 32 5.31 2.60 -1.27
C GLY A 32 6.81 2.96 -1.28
N THR A 33 7.70 1.97 -1.37
CA THR A 33 9.16 2.15 -1.41
C THR A 33 9.63 2.46 -2.83
N LEU A 34 10.72 3.24 -2.93
CA LEU A 34 11.38 3.47 -4.22
C LEU A 34 12.01 2.18 -4.77
N VAL A 35 12.51 1.33 -3.87
CA VAL A 35 13.00 -0.01 -4.19
C VAL A 35 11.81 -0.94 -4.44
N THR A 36 11.43 -1.10 -5.70
CA THR A 36 10.51 -2.16 -6.12
C THR A 36 11.11 -2.81 -7.35
N LYS A 37 11.25 -4.15 -7.33
CA LYS A 37 11.57 -4.90 -8.54
C LYS A 37 10.43 -4.67 -9.56
N THR A 38 10.75 -4.82 -10.85
CA THR A 38 9.84 -4.71 -12.00
C THR A 38 8.41 -5.16 -11.67
N VAL A 39 7.40 -4.43 -12.17
CA VAL A 39 5.98 -4.77 -12.00
C VAL A 39 5.77 -6.25 -12.35
N ASN A 40 5.55 -7.08 -11.34
CA ASN A 40 5.24 -8.49 -11.53
C ASN A 40 3.75 -8.59 -11.89
N PRO A 41 3.37 -9.07 -13.08
CA PRO A 41 1.96 -9.21 -13.44
C PRO A 41 1.27 -10.38 -12.73
N ALA A 42 2.01 -11.27 -12.04
CA ALA A 42 1.45 -12.48 -11.45
C ALA A 42 0.29 -12.22 -10.47
N PRO A 43 0.35 -11.27 -9.51
CA PRO A 43 -0.77 -11.00 -8.62
C PRO A 43 -2.04 -10.54 -9.35
N LEU A 44 -1.87 -9.76 -10.43
CA LEU A 44 -3.00 -9.34 -11.27
C LEU A 44 -3.61 -10.56 -12.00
N LEU A 45 -2.76 -11.42 -12.56
CA LEU A 45 -3.22 -12.63 -13.25
C LEU A 45 -3.92 -13.61 -12.30
N GLU A 46 -3.41 -13.80 -11.07
CA GLU A 46 -4.08 -14.61 -10.05
C GLU A 46 -5.45 -14.03 -9.69
N THR A 47 -5.53 -12.70 -9.52
CA THR A 47 -6.80 -12.01 -9.26
C THR A 47 -7.79 -12.23 -10.40
N LEU A 48 -7.35 -12.09 -11.65
CA LEU A 48 -8.20 -12.32 -12.82
C LEU A 48 -8.65 -13.77 -12.92
N GLN A 49 -7.75 -14.74 -12.70
CA GLN A 49 -8.09 -16.16 -12.67
C GLN A 49 -9.12 -16.49 -11.58
N TYR A 50 -9.01 -15.85 -10.42
CA TYR A 50 -10.02 -15.99 -9.36
C TYR A 50 -11.39 -15.54 -9.87
N TYR A 51 -11.48 -14.35 -10.48
CA TYR A 51 -12.75 -13.82 -11.01
C TYR A 51 -13.29 -14.64 -12.19
N PHE A 52 -12.44 -15.15 -13.08
CA PHE A 52 -12.86 -16.03 -14.18
C PHE A 52 -13.48 -17.35 -13.72
N ARG A 53 -13.20 -17.79 -12.48
CA ARG A 53 -13.81 -19.00 -11.89
C ARG A 53 -15.15 -18.72 -11.20
N GLN A 54 -15.54 -17.45 -11.05
CA GLN A 54 -16.80 -17.07 -10.44
C GLN A 54 -17.93 -17.02 -11.48
N PRO A 55 -19.20 -17.08 -11.05
CA PRO A 55 -20.33 -16.76 -11.91
C PRO A 55 -20.19 -15.36 -12.54
N ALA A 56 -20.72 -15.17 -13.75
CA ALA A 56 -20.62 -13.91 -14.48
C ALA A 56 -21.20 -12.71 -13.72
N ASP A 57 -22.22 -12.94 -12.88
CA ASP A 57 -22.90 -11.93 -12.07
C ASP A 57 -22.35 -11.81 -10.63
N PHE A 58 -21.23 -12.48 -10.33
CA PHE A 58 -20.67 -12.52 -8.98
C PHE A 58 -20.39 -11.13 -8.41
N LEU A 59 -19.72 -10.26 -9.19
CA LEU A 59 -19.37 -8.92 -8.71
C LEU A 59 -20.60 -8.04 -8.49
N GLU A 60 -21.55 -8.07 -9.42
CA GLU A 60 -22.81 -7.33 -9.32
C GLU A 60 -23.61 -7.75 -8.08
N LYS A 61 -23.70 -9.07 -7.84
CA LYS A 61 -24.34 -9.61 -6.63
C LYS A 61 -23.64 -9.17 -5.34
N GLN A 62 -22.30 -9.14 -5.32
CA GLN A 62 -21.56 -8.67 -4.15
C GLN A 62 -21.78 -7.19 -3.88
N ILE A 63 -21.75 -6.35 -4.92
CA ILE A 63 -22.03 -4.92 -4.81
C ILE A 63 -23.45 -4.70 -4.26
N HIS A 64 -24.44 -5.38 -4.85
CA HIS A 64 -25.83 -5.28 -4.39
C HIS A 64 -25.99 -5.73 -2.93
N LEU A 65 -25.30 -6.80 -2.51
CA LEU A 65 -25.30 -7.26 -1.13
C LEU A 65 -24.76 -6.18 -0.19
N TRP A 66 -23.61 -5.59 -0.48
CA TRP A 66 -23.01 -4.54 0.34
C TRP A 66 -23.87 -3.28 0.42
N GLU A 67 -24.50 -2.89 -0.69
CA GLU A 67 -25.44 -1.77 -0.72
C GLU A 67 -26.66 -2.04 0.15
N THR A 68 -27.20 -3.27 0.08
CA THR A 68 -28.35 -3.70 0.90
C THR A 68 -27.99 -3.66 2.38
N GLU A 69 -26.87 -4.29 2.77
CA GLU A 69 -26.40 -4.32 4.15
C GLU A 69 -26.15 -2.91 4.71
N ARG A 70 -25.52 -2.03 3.92
CA ARG A 70 -25.32 -0.61 4.28
C ARG A 70 -26.66 0.07 4.54
N ASN A 71 -27.63 -0.07 3.64
CA ASN A 71 -28.91 0.59 3.74
C ASN A 71 -29.72 0.11 4.94
N GLU A 72 -29.76 -1.20 5.18
CA GLU A 72 -30.42 -1.80 6.35
C GLU A 72 -29.79 -1.32 7.65
N ARG A 73 -28.46 -1.28 7.72
CA ARG A 73 -27.73 -0.79 8.90
C ARG A 73 -28.02 0.68 9.17
N LEU A 74 -28.00 1.52 8.13
CA LEU A 74 -28.31 2.95 8.23
C LEU A 74 -29.76 3.17 8.69
N GLN A 75 -30.70 2.40 8.16
CA GLN A 75 -32.10 2.48 8.58
C GLN A 75 -32.28 2.10 10.06
N SER A 76 -31.60 1.05 10.51
CA SER A 76 -31.63 0.61 11.90
C SER A 76 -31.06 1.68 12.86
N VAL A 77 -29.93 2.30 12.49
CA VAL A 77 -29.34 3.41 13.27
C VAL A 77 -30.28 4.61 13.29
N ARG A 78 -30.83 5.02 12.14
CA ARG A 78 -31.78 6.13 12.07
C ARG A 78 -33.03 5.87 12.89
N LYS A 79 -33.53 4.64 12.92
CA LYS A 79 -34.66 4.25 13.78
C LYS A 79 -34.31 4.41 15.27
N THR A 80 -33.11 4.01 15.67
CA THR A 80 -32.62 4.17 17.05
C THR A 80 -32.50 5.64 17.45
N LEU A 81 -32.13 6.50 16.50
CA LEU A 81 -31.97 7.94 16.72
C LEU A 81 -33.29 8.73 16.71
N GLN A 82 -34.44 8.11 16.41
CA GLN A 82 -35.74 8.82 16.33
C GLN A 82 -36.14 9.49 17.66
N ASP A 83 -35.78 8.86 18.78
CA ASP A 83 -36.12 9.34 20.12
C ASP A 83 -35.04 10.27 20.73
N TYR A 84 -33.98 10.58 19.97
CA TYR A 84 -32.88 11.41 20.44
C TYR A 84 -33.15 12.90 20.17
N PRO A 85 -32.51 13.81 20.93
CA PRO A 85 -32.53 15.24 20.63
C PRO A 85 -32.09 15.55 19.19
N GLN A 86 -32.75 16.52 18.55
CA GLN A 86 -32.55 16.84 17.14
C GLN A 86 -31.10 17.21 16.80
N ASP A 87 -30.39 17.90 17.70
CA ASP A 87 -28.98 18.27 17.53
C ASP A 87 -28.06 17.05 17.44
N VAL A 88 -28.38 15.95 18.14
CA VAL A 88 -27.65 14.69 18.06
C VAL A 88 -27.89 14.01 16.71
N VAL A 89 -29.15 13.99 16.24
CA VAL A 89 -29.51 13.43 14.93
C VAL A 89 -28.81 14.20 13.80
N GLU A 90 -28.85 15.52 13.83
CA GLU A 90 -28.18 16.38 12.85
C GLU A 90 -26.66 16.19 12.85
N LYS A 91 -26.06 16.04 14.04
CA LYS A 91 -24.62 15.76 14.15
C LYS A 91 -24.27 14.40 13.53
N PHE A 92 -25.08 13.37 13.75
CA PHE A 92 -24.89 12.05 13.13
C PHE A 92 -24.94 12.14 11.60
N GLU A 93 -26.00 12.71 11.03
CA GLU A 93 -26.17 12.79 9.56
C GLU A 93 -25.05 13.63 8.91
N ARG A 94 -24.62 14.70 9.58
CA ARG A 94 -23.48 15.51 9.14
C ARG A 94 -22.20 14.68 9.09
N HIS A 95 -21.88 13.94 10.16
CA HIS A 95 -20.68 13.10 10.20
C HIS A 95 -20.74 11.94 9.23
N LEU A 96 -21.91 11.31 9.03
CA LEU A 96 -22.10 10.26 8.04
C LEU A 96 -21.73 10.79 6.64
N LYS A 97 -22.32 11.91 6.25
CA LYS A 97 -22.04 12.55 4.95
C LYS A 97 -20.58 12.95 4.80
N MET A 98 -19.97 13.49 5.86
CA MET A 98 -18.54 13.84 5.85
C MET A 98 -17.66 12.60 5.65
N THR A 99 -17.97 11.50 6.34
CA THR A 99 -17.20 10.26 6.28
C THR A 99 -17.30 9.58 4.92
N GLU A 100 -18.49 9.56 4.32
CA GLU A 100 -18.69 9.02 2.96
C GLU A 100 -17.81 9.76 1.94
N ASN A 101 -17.79 11.10 2.00
CA ASN A 101 -16.94 11.91 1.13
C ASN A 101 -15.45 11.74 1.47
N ALA A 102 -15.09 11.74 2.75
CA ALA A 102 -13.70 11.66 3.19
C ALA A 102 -13.06 10.33 2.80
N ASN A 103 -13.78 9.22 2.89
CA ASN A 103 -13.28 7.91 2.45
C ASN A 103 -12.99 7.91 0.94
N GLN A 104 -13.90 8.44 0.13
CA GLN A 104 -13.65 8.55 -1.31
C GLN A 104 -12.44 9.45 -1.61
N LEU A 105 -12.35 10.61 -0.96
CA LEU A 105 -11.21 11.52 -1.13
C LEU A 105 -9.89 10.88 -0.69
N ARG A 106 -9.89 10.08 0.38
CA ARG A 106 -8.70 9.35 0.84
C ARG A 106 -8.23 8.33 -0.19
N GLU A 107 -9.13 7.53 -0.74
CA GLU A 107 -8.78 6.54 -1.76
C GLU A 107 -8.32 7.22 -3.06
N LEU A 108 -8.99 8.31 -3.47
CA LEU A 108 -8.59 9.10 -4.62
C LEU A 108 -7.23 9.79 -4.41
N ASN A 109 -6.93 10.29 -3.21
CA ASN A 109 -5.61 10.86 -2.90
C ASN A 109 -4.51 9.81 -3.13
N ASN A 110 -4.71 8.60 -2.61
CA ASN A 110 -3.76 7.52 -2.80
C ASN A 110 -3.61 7.14 -4.28
N GLU A 111 -4.71 7.09 -5.02
CA GLU A 111 -4.72 6.73 -6.44
C GLU A 111 -4.06 7.78 -7.35
N TRP A 112 -4.35 9.07 -7.11
CA TRP A 112 -3.98 10.16 -8.02
C TRP A 112 -2.70 10.89 -7.60
N LEU A 113 -2.34 10.88 -6.32
CA LEU A 113 -1.17 11.55 -5.79
C LEU A 113 -0.13 10.55 -5.32
N ASP A 114 -0.42 9.78 -4.26
CA ASP A 114 0.62 9.02 -3.56
C ASP A 114 1.26 7.96 -4.47
N VAL A 115 0.44 7.16 -5.15
CA VAL A 115 0.93 6.10 -6.06
C VAL A 115 1.66 6.68 -7.29
N PRO A 116 1.07 7.62 -8.06
CA PRO A 116 1.72 8.14 -9.25
C PRO A 116 3.01 8.89 -8.95
N ILE A 117 3.02 9.73 -7.91
CA ILE A 117 4.22 10.49 -7.52
C ILE A 117 5.38 9.54 -7.23
N MET A 118 5.16 8.50 -6.42
CA MET A 118 6.19 7.52 -6.11
C MET A 118 6.62 6.72 -7.34
N ASN A 119 5.70 6.44 -8.27
CA ASN A 119 6.05 5.81 -9.55
C ASN A 119 6.95 6.70 -10.41
N TYR A 120 6.64 8.00 -10.55
CA TYR A 120 7.44 8.93 -11.33
C TYR A 120 8.83 9.14 -10.71
N PHE A 121 8.91 9.28 -9.38
CA PHE A 121 10.20 9.33 -8.67
C PHE A 121 11.02 8.07 -8.90
N ARG A 122 10.42 6.88 -8.80
CA ARG A 122 11.13 5.63 -9.07
C ARG A 122 11.69 5.59 -10.50
N ARG A 123 10.90 5.97 -11.51
CA ARG A 123 11.35 5.99 -12.91
C ARG A 123 12.51 6.96 -13.11
N LEU A 124 12.47 8.11 -12.47
CA LEU A 124 13.54 9.10 -12.49
C LEU A 124 14.83 8.53 -11.87
N VAL A 125 14.73 7.94 -10.67
CA VAL A 125 15.87 7.31 -9.98
C VAL A 125 16.45 6.15 -10.79
N GLN A 126 15.60 5.33 -11.42
CA GLN A 126 16.05 4.24 -12.29
C GLN A 126 16.79 4.74 -13.53
N GLU A 127 16.40 5.88 -14.09
CA GLU A 127 17.11 6.49 -15.21
C GLU A 127 18.49 7.02 -14.79
N PHE A 128 18.61 7.65 -13.61
CA PHE A 128 19.92 8.01 -13.06
C PHE A 128 20.78 6.78 -12.81
N ALA A 129 20.21 5.72 -12.21
CA ALA A 129 20.90 4.47 -11.98
C ALA A 129 21.48 3.87 -13.26
N ARG A 130 20.68 3.86 -14.34
CA ARG A 130 21.09 3.39 -15.66
C ARG A 130 22.29 4.19 -16.18
N ARG A 131 22.20 5.52 -16.20
CA ARG A 131 23.27 6.41 -16.71
C ARG A 131 24.55 6.32 -15.90
N LEU A 132 24.46 6.28 -14.57
CA LEU A 132 25.61 6.17 -13.68
C LEU A 132 26.29 4.80 -13.80
N THR A 133 25.52 3.73 -14.01
CA THR A 133 26.07 2.38 -14.24
C THR A 133 26.74 2.28 -15.62
N GLU A 134 26.12 2.83 -16.67
CA GLU A 134 26.70 2.88 -18.03
C GLU A 134 28.01 3.67 -18.06
N SER A 135 28.10 4.74 -17.26
CA SER A 135 29.31 5.55 -17.08
C SER A 135 30.31 4.93 -16.10
N LYS A 136 30.02 3.74 -15.56
CA LYS A 136 30.84 3.02 -14.58
C LYS A 136 31.08 3.76 -13.26
N VAL A 137 30.27 4.76 -12.93
CA VAL A 137 30.29 5.42 -11.61
C VAL A 137 29.74 4.46 -10.56
N LEU A 138 28.58 3.85 -10.84
CA LEU A 138 28.01 2.76 -10.04
C LEU A 138 28.39 1.38 -10.60
N GLU A 139 28.42 0.36 -9.74
CA GLU A 139 28.62 -1.04 -10.15
C GLU A 139 27.29 -1.66 -10.60
N LYS A 140 26.23 -1.43 -9.84
CA LYS A 140 24.89 -1.97 -10.11
C LYS A 140 23.85 -0.85 -10.04
N THR A 141 22.77 -1.00 -10.81
CA THR A 141 21.66 -0.04 -10.80
C THR A 141 20.96 0.06 -9.45
N ILE A 142 21.01 -0.99 -8.62
CA ILE A 142 20.42 -0.97 -7.26
C ILE A 142 21.20 -0.07 -6.30
N ASP A 143 22.50 0.16 -6.55
CA ASP A 143 23.37 0.96 -5.68
C ASP A 143 22.93 2.43 -5.61
N VAL A 144 22.11 2.89 -6.57
CA VAL A 144 21.52 4.24 -6.58
C VAL A 144 20.70 4.52 -5.32
N TYR A 145 20.09 3.50 -4.71
CA TYR A 145 19.23 3.66 -3.53
C TYR A 145 20.04 3.84 -2.24
N HIS A 146 21.35 3.64 -2.31
CA HIS A 146 22.29 3.99 -1.24
C HIS A 146 22.80 5.42 -1.39
N LEU A 147 22.26 6.24 -2.30
CA LEU A 147 22.62 7.65 -2.44
C LEU A 147 21.49 8.57 -1.94
N THR A 148 21.87 9.66 -1.29
CA THR A 148 20.95 10.77 -1.02
C THR A 148 20.64 11.54 -2.32
N ALA A 149 19.62 12.39 -2.28
CA ALA A 149 19.25 13.21 -3.44
C ALA A 149 20.38 14.15 -3.88
N ASP A 150 21.07 14.79 -2.93
CA ASP A 150 22.17 15.71 -3.22
C ASP A 150 23.36 14.97 -3.84
N GLU A 151 23.73 13.81 -3.29
CA GLU A 151 24.82 13.00 -3.84
C GLU A 151 24.50 12.45 -5.22
N LEU A 152 23.22 12.11 -5.47
CA LEU A 152 22.77 11.69 -6.80
C LEU A 152 22.90 12.83 -7.81
N GLN A 153 22.56 14.07 -7.40
CA GLN A 153 22.71 15.26 -8.22
C GLN A 153 24.18 15.57 -8.51
N GLU A 154 25.04 15.54 -7.49
CA GLU A 154 26.49 15.73 -7.62
C GLU A 154 27.11 14.69 -8.56
N ALA A 155 26.84 13.40 -8.32
CA ALA A 155 27.36 12.31 -9.13
C ALA A 155 26.92 12.40 -10.60
N THR A 156 25.70 12.90 -10.86
CA THR A 156 25.20 13.08 -12.22
C THR A 156 25.82 14.31 -12.90
N ALA A 157 26.02 15.41 -12.16
CA ALA A 157 26.60 16.64 -12.70
C ALA A 157 28.07 16.48 -13.13
N MET A 158 28.80 15.58 -12.47
CA MET A 158 30.20 15.31 -12.74
C MET A 158 30.44 14.23 -13.81
N LEU A 159 29.39 13.68 -14.42
CA LEU A 159 29.56 12.67 -15.46
C LEU A 159 30.40 13.21 -16.65
N PRO A 160 31.41 12.45 -17.14
CA PRO A 160 31.69 11.03 -16.84
C PRO A 160 32.77 10.78 -15.76
N GLU A 161 33.17 11.77 -14.96
CA GLU A 161 34.21 11.60 -13.95
C GLU A 161 33.82 10.59 -12.87
N VAL A 162 34.75 9.69 -12.54
CA VAL A 162 34.55 8.67 -11.52
C VAL A 162 34.79 9.30 -10.15
N MET A 163 33.71 9.56 -9.42
CA MET A 163 33.76 9.98 -8.01
C MET A 163 33.90 8.77 -7.07
N GLU A 164 34.30 9.02 -5.82
CA GLU A 164 34.30 8.05 -4.70
C GLU A 164 32.88 7.67 -4.21
N VAL A 165 31.93 7.52 -5.15
CA VAL A 165 30.54 7.15 -4.89
C VAL A 165 30.45 5.70 -4.40
N ARG A 166 31.30 4.83 -4.93
CA ARG A 166 31.32 3.40 -4.59
C ARG A 166 31.67 3.15 -3.12
N GLN A 167 32.59 3.94 -2.57
CA GLN A 167 32.93 3.85 -1.15
C GLN A 167 31.72 4.17 -0.27
N ARG A 168 31.00 5.27 -0.58
CA ARG A 168 29.79 5.67 0.17
C ARG A 168 28.67 4.62 0.08
N VAL A 169 28.47 4.06 -1.11
CA VAL A 169 27.51 2.95 -1.30
C VAL A 169 27.88 1.77 -0.40
N HIS A 170 29.15 1.37 -0.39
CA HIS A 170 29.61 0.26 0.43
C HIS A 170 29.41 0.51 1.93
N GLU A 171 29.74 1.71 2.42
CA GLU A 171 29.54 2.11 3.81
C GLU A 171 28.07 1.99 4.23
N ARG A 172 27.13 2.41 3.38
CA ARG A 172 25.68 2.32 3.66
C ARG A 172 25.11 0.92 3.53
N GLN A 173 25.66 0.08 2.65
CA GLN A 173 25.29 -1.34 2.60
C GLN A 173 25.67 -2.06 3.89
N VAL A 174 26.86 -1.77 4.43
CA VAL A 174 27.30 -2.31 5.74
C VAL A 174 26.40 -1.80 6.88
N GLU A 175 26.01 -0.51 6.84
CA GLU A 175 25.07 0.03 7.81
C GLU A 175 23.68 -0.61 7.72
N GLU A 176 23.16 -0.82 6.50
CA GLU A 176 21.88 -1.51 6.26
C GLU A 176 21.92 -2.94 6.82
N GLU A 177 22.98 -3.70 6.56
CA GLU A 177 23.16 -5.05 7.09
C GLU A 177 23.18 -5.08 8.62
N LYS A 178 23.83 -4.09 9.26
CA LYS A 178 23.87 -3.95 10.71
C LYS A 178 22.46 -3.79 11.31
N PHE A 179 21.57 -3.09 10.62
CA PHE A 179 20.21 -2.82 11.10
C PHE A 179 19.14 -3.76 10.53
N ALA A 180 19.47 -4.65 9.59
CA ALA A 180 18.51 -5.51 8.89
C ALA A 180 17.63 -6.38 9.82
N ASN A 181 18.14 -6.75 11.00
CA ASN A 181 17.43 -7.57 11.99
C ASN A 181 16.99 -6.78 13.24
N VAL A 182 17.17 -5.46 13.24
CA VAL A 182 16.74 -4.60 14.35
C VAL A 182 15.28 -4.23 14.14
N THR A 183 14.43 -4.60 15.09
CA THR A 183 13.04 -4.13 15.10
C THR A 183 13.03 -2.71 15.67
N PRO A 184 12.64 -1.67 14.90
CA PRO A 184 12.62 -0.31 15.41
C PRO A 184 11.58 -0.20 16.55
N PRO A 185 11.84 0.62 17.57
CA PRO A 185 10.83 0.90 18.58
C PRO A 185 9.63 1.63 17.95
N ALA A 186 8.43 1.39 18.48
CA ALA A 186 7.20 2.02 17.98
C ALA A 186 7.24 3.56 18.09
N PHE A 187 8.01 4.09 19.06
CA PHE A 187 8.22 5.51 19.26
C PHE A 187 9.70 5.79 19.49
N MET A 188 10.21 6.86 18.90
CA MET A 188 11.54 7.41 19.20
C MET A 188 11.36 8.73 19.95
N GLY A 189 12.05 8.88 21.09
CA GLY A 189 11.95 10.06 21.96
C GLY A 189 10.91 9.92 23.08
N ALA A 190 10.71 11.01 23.83
CA ALA A 190 9.73 11.06 24.90
C ALA A 190 8.32 11.32 24.34
N TYR A 191 7.36 10.48 24.74
CA TYR A 191 5.97 10.64 24.35
C TYR A 191 5.38 11.86 25.09
N PRO A 192 4.83 12.88 24.39
CA PRO A 192 4.17 13.99 25.07
C PRO A 192 2.85 13.49 25.66
N VAL A 193 2.90 13.07 26.92
CA VAL A 193 1.77 12.47 27.65
C VAL A 193 0.55 13.41 27.68
N ASP A 194 0.77 14.72 27.61
CA ASP A 194 -0.28 15.74 27.65
C ASP A 194 -1.02 15.93 26.32
N ALA A 195 -0.45 15.50 25.19
CA ALA A 195 -1.05 15.73 23.87
C ALA A 195 -2.26 14.81 23.61
N VAL A 196 -2.19 13.56 24.05
CA VAL A 196 -3.23 12.53 23.77
C VAL A 196 -4.58 12.85 24.38
N TYR A 197 -4.60 13.51 25.55
CA TYR A 197 -5.85 13.87 26.21
C TYR A 197 -6.57 15.09 25.61
N THR A 198 -5.93 15.79 24.67
CA THR A 198 -6.52 16.94 23.95
C THR A 198 -6.98 16.60 22.54
N LEU A 199 -6.60 15.42 22.03
CA LEU A 199 -6.99 14.97 20.71
C LEU A 199 -8.44 14.46 20.76
N ASP A 200 -9.22 14.86 19.76
CA ASP A 200 -10.58 14.39 19.66
C ASP A 200 -10.63 12.88 19.36
N PRO A 201 -11.72 12.18 19.71
CA PRO A 201 -11.82 10.72 19.53
C PRO A 201 -11.56 10.22 18.11
N LEU A 202 -11.84 11.03 17.09
CA LEU A 202 -11.54 10.68 15.70
C LEU A 202 -10.03 10.65 15.49
N THR A 203 -9.30 11.66 15.95
CA THR A 203 -7.84 11.71 15.84
C THR A 203 -7.16 10.58 16.62
N LEU A 204 -7.69 10.22 17.79
CA LEU A 204 -7.19 9.06 18.55
C LEU A 204 -7.38 7.74 17.79
N SER A 205 -8.53 7.56 17.12
CA SER A 205 -8.78 6.37 16.30
C SER A 205 -7.81 6.27 15.10
N TYR A 206 -7.37 7.41 14.55
CA TYR A 206 -6.38 7.46 13.47
C TYR A 206 -4.97 7.06 13.93
N LEU A 207 -4.60 7.39 15.16
CA LEU A 207 -3.25 7.12 15.68
C LEU A 207 -3.06 5.64 16.07
N ASN A 208 -4.14 4.84 16.02
CA ASN A 208 -4.13 3.40 16.27
C ASN A 208 -3.32 3.01 17.51
N THR A 209 -3.46 3.80 18.58
CA THR A 209 -2.70 3.69 19.84
C THR A 209 -3.20 2.55 20.73
N GLU A 210 -4.06 1.67 20.23
CA GLU A 210 -4.60 0.58 21.01
C GLU A 210 -3.50 -0.44 21.32
N ALA A 211 -3.28 -0.66 22.63
CA ALA A 211 -2.42 -1.75 23.07
C ALA A 211 -3.02 -3.09 22.61
N PRO A 212 -2.20 -4.10 22.25
CA PRO A 212 -2.70 -5.42 21.91
C PRO A 212 -3.61 -5.94 23.03
N ASN A 213 -4.75 -6.52 22.67
CA ASN A 213 -5.62 -7.11 23.67
C ASN A 213 -4.88 -8.23 24.43
N PRO A 214 -5.09 -8.34 25.75
CA PRO A 214 -4.55 -9.46 26.52
C PRO A 214 -5.04 -10.79 25.94
N VAL A 215 -4.16 -11.78 25.96
CA VAL A 215 -4.43 -13.10 25.39
C VAL A 215 -5.18 -13.94 26.42
N ASP A 216 -6.47 -14.17 26.19
CA ASP A 216 -7.32 -14.97 27.08
C ASP A 216 -7.12 -16.49 26.93
N VAL A 217 -6.33 -16.96 25.96
CA VAL A 217 -6.15 -18.39 25.64
C VAL A 217 -4.68 -18.81 25.77
N PRO A 218 -4.36 -19.89 26.52
CA PRO A 218 -3.01 -20.44 26.57
C PRO A 218 -2.47 -20.76 25.16
N GLY A 219 -1.33 -20.15 24.80
CA GLY A 219 -0.73 -20.30 23.47
C GLY A 219 -1.34 -19.42 22.37
N GLY A 220 -2.27 -18.52 22.71
CA GLY A 220 -2.79 -17.52 21.78
C GLY A 220 -1.78 -16.39 21.48
N LEU A 221 -1.95 -15.74 20.33
CA LEU A 221 -1.19 -14.54 19.96
C LEU A 221 -2.06 -13.30 20.20
N GLY A 222 -1.53 -12.32 20.92
CA GLY A 222 -2.20 -11.04 21.16
C GLY A 222 -2.15 -10.17 19.90
N ALA A 223 -3.25 -9.49 19.59
CA ALA A 223 -3.37 -8.63 18.42
C ALA A 223 -4.41 -7.53 18.64
N VAL A 224 -4.40 -6.53 17.75
CA VAL A 224 -5.46 -5.53 17.64
C VAL A 224 -6.56 -6.10 16.75
N PRO A 225 -7.83 -6.13 17.20
CA PRO A 225 -8.93 -6.69 16.42
C PRO A 225 -9.27 -5.78 15.23
N ALA A 226 -9.18 -6.30 14.01
CA ALA A 226 -9.48 -5.53 12.79
C ALA A 226 -10.91 -5.74 12.26
N SER A 227 -11.48 -6.94 12.44
CA SER A 227 -12.81 -7.30 11.95
C SER A 227 -13.49 -8.30 12.89
N PRO A 228 -14.79 -8.15 13.20
CA PRO A 228 -15.48 -9.09 14.07
C PRO A 228 -15.69 -10.45 13.39
N GLY A 229 -15.35 -11.52 14.08
CA GLY A 229 -15.60 -12.89 13.61
C GLY A 229 -14.66 -13.91 14.24
N LYS A 230 -15.02 -15.19 14.11
CA LYS A 230 -14.16 -16.32 14.46
C LYS A 230 -14.22 -17.33 13.32
N VAL A 231 -13.05 -17.72 12.82
CA VAL A 231 -12.91 -18.70 11.75
C VAL A 231 -11.76 -19.65 12.07
N ILE A 232 -11.88 -20.90 11.65
CA ILE A 232 -10.81 -21.91 11.72
C ILE A 232 -10.50 -22.33 10.30
N GLY A 233 -9.22 -22.31 9.94
CA GLY A 233 -8.78 -22.68 8.60
C GLY A 233 -7.27 -22.75 8.48
N ARG A 234 -6.79 -23.11 7.29
CA ARG A 234 -5.36 -23.19 7.00
C ARG A 234 -4.79 -21.79 6.75
N ALA A 235 -3.76 -21.41 7.49
CA ALA A 235 -3.03 -20.16 7.25
C ALA A 235 -2.11 -20.29 6.02
N LYS A 236 -2.18 -19.32 5.10
CA LYS A 236 -1.22 -19.14 4.00
C LYS A 236 -0.22 -18.05 4.42
N VAL A 237 1.04 -18.43 4.66
CA VAL A 237 2.10 -17.49 5.06
C VAL A 237 2.82 -16.98 3.82
N LEU A 238 2.67 -15.69 3.51
CA LEU A 238 3.34 -15.00 2.41
C LEU A 238 4.25 -13.91 2.98
N ARG A 239 5.55 -13.97 2.68
CA ARG A 239 6.52 -12.93 3.12
C ARG A 239 6.65 -11.78 2.12
N CYS A 240 6.36 -12.06 0.85
CA CYS A 240 6.37 -11.11 -0.25
C CYS A 240 5.41 -11.61 -1.34
N THR A 241 4.68 -10.69 -1.97
CA THR A 241 3.70 -10.94 -3.03
C THR A 241 4.34 -11.30 -4.36
N THR A 242 5.66 -11.08 -4.54
CA THR A 242 6.38 -11.51 -5.75
C THR A 242 7.00 -12.91 -5.64
N ALA A 243 7.01 -13.51 -4.45
CA ALA A 243 7.55 -14.85 -4.22
C ALA A 243 6.41 -15.87 -4.22
N ILE A 244 5.84 -16.10 -5.40
CA ILE A 244 5.04 -17.30 -5.66
C ILE A 244 5.69 -17.93 -6.89
N ASN A 245 6.25 -19.13 -6.68
CA ASN A 245 6.95 -19.95 -7.68
C ASN A 245 6.10 -20.24 -8.90
#